data_AF-A0A060CDN4-F1
#
_entry.id   AF-A0A060CDN4-F1
#
_cell.length_a   1.000
_cell.length_b   1.000
_cell.length_c   1.000
_cell.angle_alpha   90.00
_cell.angle_beta   90.00
_cell.angle_gamma   90.00
#
_symmetry.space_group_name_H-M   'P 1'
#
loop_
_entity.id
_entity.type
_entity.pdbx_description
1 polymer ?
#
loop_
_entity_poly.entity_id
_entity_poly.type
_entity_poly.pdbx_seq_one_letter_code
_entity_poly.pdbx_strand_id
1 'polypeptide(L)'
;MTLMPVFFDDCERGPVEYATLNVPLGKQPNPVAGWHGGTPRRPAIQSADPVFHFADDPANWPQMEAFVREIVAAHRNDPRILLWDIWNEPGNTGAGGFGGVNRSAEPMSLVFGWVRAEDPMQPLTA
;
A
#
# COMPACT_ATOMS: atom_id res chain seq x y z
N MET A 1 9.87 19.78 5.67
CA MET A 1 8.79 18.78 5.52
C MET A 1 9.34 17.46 6.00
N THR A 2 8.60 16.76 6.86
CA THR A 2 8.89 15.40 7.32
C THR A 2 7.86 14.45 6.74
N LEU A 3 8.19 13.16 6.62
CA LEU A 3 7.28 12.16 6.09
C LEU A 3 7.46 10.79 6.73
N MET A 4 6.48 9.93 6.45
CA MET A 4 6.39 8.52 6.82
C MET A 4 6.02 7.75 5.54
N PRO A 5 7.01 7.23 4.80
CA PRO A 5 6.74 6.40 3.62
C PRO A 5 6.01 5.12 4.04
N VAL A 6 5.03 4.72 3.22
CA VAL A 6 4.32 3.44 3.32
C VAL A 6 4.67 2.62 2.07
N PHE A 7 5.07 1.36 2.22
CA PHE A 7 5.45 0.53 1.06
C PHE A 7 4.30 -0.24 0.41
N PHE A 8 3.46 -0.90 1.21
CA PHE A 8 2.39 -1.77 0.73
C PHE A 8 1.08 -1.49 1.46
N ASP A 9 -0.05 -1.90 0.88
CA ASP A 9 -1.38 -1.61 1.41
C ASP A 9 -2.38 -2.73 1.04
N ASP A 10 -3.20 -3.13 2.01
CA ASP A 10 -4.31 -4.07 1.83
C ASP A 10 -5.66 -3.37 1.55
N CYS A 11 -5.74 -2.04 1.64
CA CYS A 11 -6.98 -1.28 1.37
C CYS A 11 -7.25 -1.11 -0.14
N GLU A 12 -6.23 -1.22 -0.99
CA GLU A 12 -6.36 -1.04 -2.43
C GLU A 12 -7.08 -2.20 -3.14
N ARG A 13 -7.72 -1.86 -4.25
CA ARG A 13 -8.57 -2.77 -5.00
C ARG A 13 -7.98 -3.03 -6.37
N GLY A 14 -6.95 -3.87 -6.42
CA GLY A 14 -6.35 -4.39 -7.66
C GLY A 14 -5.84 -3.33 -8.66
N PRO A 15 -4.99 -3.74 -9.61
CA PRO A 15 -4.47 -2.82 -10.61
C PRO A 15 -5.57 -2.39 -11.60
N VAL A 16 -5.37 -1.23 -12.23
CA VAL A 16 -6.39 -0.53 -13.04
C VAL A 16 -6.85 -1.35 -14.25
N GLU A 17 -6.02 -2.29 -14.71
CA GLU A 17 -6.31 -3.26 -15.75
C GLU A 17 -7.49 -4.17 -15.38
N TYR A 18 -7.77 -4.32 -14.09
CA TYR A 18 -8.95 -5.00 -13.58
C TYR A 18 -10.08 -4.03 -13.22
N ALA A 19 -9.93 -2.71 -13.32
CA ALA A 19 -11.00 -1.79 -12.92
C ALA A 19 -12.28 -1.98 -13.74
N THR A 20 -13.42 -2.11 -13.06
CA THR A 20 -14.75 -2.30 -13.69
C THR A 20 -15.38 -1.00 -14.22
N LEU A 21 -14.74 0.16 -14.03
CA LEU A 21 -15.30 1.47 -14.40
C LEU A 21 -14.27 2.33 -15.15
N ASN A 22 -14.76 3.02 -16.18
CA ASN A 22 -14.03 4.12 -16.80
C ASN A 22 -13.94 5.28 -15.80
N VAL A 23 -12.76 5.46 -15.19
CA VAL A 23 -12.47 6.63 -14.34
C VAL A 23 -12.30 7.85 -15.25
N PRO A 24 -13.19 8.86 -15.20
CA PRO A 24 -13.05 10.05 -16.01
C PRO A 24 -11.83 10.85 -15.53
N LEU A 25 -10.83 10.98 -16.40
CA LEU A 25 -9.69 11.87 -16.17
C LEU A 25 -10.18 13.33 -16.21
N GLY A 26 -9.69 14.17 -15.31
CA GLY A 26 -10.08 15.58 -15.26
C GLY A 26 -9.77 16.24 -13.93
N LYS A 27 -10.28 17.47 -13.76
CA LYS A 27 -10.12 18.22 -12.51
C LYS A 27 -10.77 17.44 -11.35
N GLN A 28 -10.02 17.25 -10.26
CA GLN A 28 -10.56 16.69 -9.03
C GLN A 28 -11.78 17.51 -8.55
N PRO A 29 -12.93 16.87 -8.26
CA PRO A 29 -14.11 17.59 -7.76
C PRO A 29 -13.82 18.33 -6.44
N ASN A 30 -14.53 19.43 -6.23
CA ASN A 30 -14.51 20.12 -4.94
C ASN A 30 -15.08 19.21 -3.84
N PRO A 31 -14.54 19.26 -2.61
CA PRO A 31 -15.07 18.49 -1.49
C PRO A 31 -16.51 18.90 -1.17
N VAL A 32 -17.36 17.92 -0.87
CA VAL A 32 -18.75 18.14 -0.43
C VAL A 32 -18.77 18.23 1.09
N ALA A 33 -19.30 19.34 1.63
CA ALA A 33 -19.42 19.55 3.07
C ALA A 33 -20.21 18.42 3.75
N GLY A 34 -19.74 17.98 4.91
CA GLY A 34 -20.36 16.90 5.68
C GLY A 34 -19.94 15.48 5.27
N TRP A 35 -19.07 15.31 4.27
CA TRP A 35 -18.59 14.00 3.83
C TRP A 35 -17.11 13.80 4.13
N HIS A 36 -16.79 12.77 4.91
CA HIS A 36 -15.41 12.31 5.10
C HIS A 36 -14.83 11.87 3.75
N GLY A 37 -13.64 12.34 3.39
CA GLY A 37 -13.06 12.15 2.06
C GLY A 37 -13.65 13.06 0.96
N GLY A 38 -14.52 14.01 1.31
CA GLY A 38 -15.00 15.04 0.40
C GLY A 38 -15.97 14.59 -0.69
N THR A 39 -16.44 13.33 -0.67
CA THR A 39 -17.34 12.79 -1.69
C THR A 39 -18.49 12.00 -1.04
N PRO A 40 -19.75 12.19 -1.47
CA PRO A 40 -20.87 11.33 -1.08
C PRO A 40 -20.59 9.87 -1.38
N ARG A 41 -21.21 8.94 -0.64
CA ARG A 41 -21.07 7.51 -0.90
C ARG A 41 -21.40 7.20 -2.37
N ARG A 42 -20.42 6.65 -3.09
CA ARG A 42 -20.57 6.14 -4.46
C ARG A 42 -20.40 4.63 -4.47
N PRO A 43 -20.94 3.91 -5.47
CA PRO A 43 -20.48 2.56 -5.75
C PRO A 43 -18.97 2.62 -5.89
N ALA A 44 -18.28 1.92 -4.99
CA ALA A 44 -16.84 1.97 -5.01
C ALA A 44 -16.36 1.19 -6.24
N ILE A 45 -15.38 1.75 -6.96
CA ILE A 45 -14.77 1.10 -8.12
C ILE A 45 -14.28 -0.28 -7.64
N GLN A 46 -14.76 -1.34 -8.30
CA GLN A 46 -14.31 -2.69 -8.00
C GLN A 46 -13.29 -3.08 -9.05
N SER A 47 -12.18 -3.67 -8.61
CA SER A 47 -11.37 -4.50 -9.49
C SER A 47 -12.17 -5.76 -9.85
N ALA A 48 -11.99 -6.25 -11.07
CA ALA A 48 -12.47 -7.51 -11.58
C ALA A 48 -11.85 -8.68 -10.80
N ASP A 49 -10.67 -8.46 -10.23
CA ASP A 49 -10.10 -9.25 -9.15
C ASP A 49 -10.01 -8.40 -7.86
N PRO A 50 -11.08 -8.36 -7.05
CA PRO A 50 -11.15 -7.53 -5.84
C PRO A 50 -10.26 -8.04 -4.69
N VAL A 51 -9.53 -9.14 -4.88
CA VAL A 51 -8.62 -9.73 -3.90
C VAL A 51 -7.19 -9.81 -4.43
N PHE A 52 -6.90 -9.24 -5.60
CA PHE A 52 -5.54 -9.19 -6.14
C PHE A 52 -4.65 -8.35 -5.22
N HIS A 53 -3.53 -8.93 -4.83
CA HIS A 53 -2.41 -8.20 -4.25
C HIS A 53 -1.09 -8.69 -4.86
N PHE A 54 -0.21 -7.77 -5.25
CA PHE A 54 1.04 -8.12 -5.95
C PHE A 54 1.93 -9.06 -5.15
N ALA A 55 1.91 -8.94 -3.82
CA ALA A 55 2.68 -9.77 -2.90
C ALA A 55 2.15 -11.19 -2.70
N ASP A 56 0.95 -11.51 -3.18
CA ASP A 56 0.36 -12.85 -3.03
C ASP A 56 1.06 -13.91 -3.88
N ASP A 57 1.80 -13.50 -4.91
CA ASP A 57 2.61 -14.39 -5.74
C ASP A 57 4.11 -14.29 -5.34
N PRO A 58 4.69 -15.36 -4.77
CA PRO A 58 6.11 -15.39 -4.41
C PRO A 58 7.07 -15.14 -5.58
N ALA A 59 6.65 -15.36 -6.83
CA ALA A 59 7.46 -15.02 -8.00
C ALA A 59 7.72 -13.52 -8.12
N ASN A 60 6.89 -12.68 -7.49
CA ASN A 60 7.02 -11.22 -7.49
C ASN A 60 7.95 -10.70 -6.37
N TRP A 61 8.26 -11.51 -5.36
CA TRP A 61 9.04 -11.06 -4.20
C TRP A 61 10.44 -10.53 -4.54
N PRO A 62 11.19 -11.10 -5.51
CA PRO A 62 12.48 -10.50 -5.92
C PRO A 62 12.35 -9.07 -6.44
N GLN A 63 11.25 -8.76 -7.13
CA GLN A 63 10.97 -7.40 -7.61
C GLN A 63 10.58 -6.48 -6.44
N MET A 64 9.78 -6.97 -5.49
CA MET A 64 9.45 -6.23 -4.27
C MET A 64 10.71 -5.90 -3.45
N GLU A 65 11.61 -6.88 -3.27
CA GLU A 65 12.86 -6.71 -2.55
C GLU A 65 13.74 -5.66 -3.21
N ALA A 66 13.92 -5.73 -4.53
CA ALA A 66 14.69 -4.75 -5.28
C ALA A 66 14.14 -3.33 -5.09
N PHE A 67 12.82 -3.16 -5.21
CA PHE A 67 12.15 -1.87 -5.01
C PHE A 67 12.35 -1.32 -3.59
N VAL A 68 12.06 -2.13 -2.57
CA VAL A 68 12.19 -1.72 -1.16
C VAL A 68 13.64 -1.34 -0.85
N ARG A 69 14.59 -2.20 -1.22
CA ARG A 69 16.01 -1.95 -0.94
C ARG A 69 16.54 -0.72 -1.65
N GLU A 70 16.16 -0.49 -2.91
CA GLU A 70 16.56 0.70 -3.66
C GLU A 70 16.14 1.98 -2.93
N ILE A 71 14.88 2.06 -2.51
CA ILE A 71 14.33 3.23 -1.82
C ILE A 71 14.97 3.41 -0.43
N VAL A 72 15.07 2.34 0.37
CA VAL A 72 15.67 2.44 1.71
C VAL A 72 17.16 2.77 1.61
N ALA A 73 17.91 2.12 0.73
CA ALA A 73 19.34 2.40 0.56
C ALA A 73 19.60 3.88 0.22
N ALA A 74 18.75 4.49 -0.61
CA ALA A 74 18.86 5.90 -0.98
C ALA A 74 18.56 6.87 0.19
N HIS A 75 17.70 6.48 1.14
CA HIS A 75 17.15 7.39 2.14
C HIS A 75 17.35 6.96 3.61
N ARG A 76 18.07 5.87 3.87
CA ARG A 76 18.30 5.28 5.20
C ARG A 76 18.88 6.23 6.26
N ASN A 77 19.53 7.31 5.83
CA ASN A 77 20.12 8.34 6.69
C ASN A 77 19.42 9.71 6.57
N ASP A 78 18.26 9.79 5.89
CA ASP A 78 17.54 11.05 5.70
C ASP A 78 16.73 11.41 6.96
N PRO A 79 17.09 12.48 7.69
CA PRO A 79 16.42 12.85 8.93
C PRO A 79 14.99 13.38 8.70
N ARG A 80 14.56 13.59 7.45
CA ARG A 80 13.19 13.98 7.12
C ARG A 80 12.22 12.80 7.20
N ILE A 81 12.72 11.57 7.13
CA ILE A 81 11.92 10.36 7.35
C ILE A 81 11.85 10.13 8.85
N LEU A 82 10.64 10.08 9.40
CA LEU A 82 10.43 9.86 10.83
C LEU A 82 10.42 8.38 11.18
N LEU A 83 9.83 7.56 10.30
CA LEU A 83 9.72 6.11 10.41
C LEU A 83 9.34 5.51 9.04
N TRP A 84 9.57 4.22 8.89
CA TRP A 84 9.17 3.42 7.73
C TRP A 84 7.92 2.62 8.09
N ASP A 85 6.82 2.91 7.40
CA ASP A 85 5.61 2.11 7.51
C ASP A 85 5.65 1.01 6.45
N ILE A 86 5.74 -0.24 6.88
CA ILE A 86 5.99 -1.37 6.01
C ILE A 86 4.72 -1.76 5.27
N TRP A 87 3.58 -1.69 5.95
CA TRP A 87 2.32 -2.20 5.41
C TRP A 87 1.14 -1.47 6.03
N ASN A 88 0.27 -0.88 5.22
CA ASN A 88 -0.97 -0.32 5.68
C ASN A 88 -2.07 -1.40 5.75
N GLU A 89 -2.79 -1.44 6.88
CA GLU A 89 -3.93 -2.32 7.13
C GLU A 89 -3.70 -3.83 6.88
N PRO A 90 -2.59 -4.43 7.33
CA PRO A 90 -2.30 -5.84 7.07
C PRO A 90 -3.45 -6.77 7.53
N GLY A 91 -3.93 -7.62 6.63
CA GLY A 91 -5.06 -8.53 6.85
C GLY A 91 -6.42 -7.98 6.38
N ASN A 92 -6.47 -6.76 5.85
CA ASN A 92 -7.69 -6.17 5.27
C ASN A 92 -7.94 -6.57 3.80
N THR A 93 -7.16 -7.52 3.27
CA THR A 93 -7.37 -8.13 1.96
C THR A 93 -8.75 -8.82 1.87
N GLY A 94 -9.70 -8.23 1.13
CA GLY A 94 -11.05 -8.80 0.96
C GLY A 94 -12.01 -8.01 0.05
N ALA A 95 -12.85 -8.74 -0.69
CA ALA A 95 -13.91 -8.14 -1.49
C ALA A 95 -15.00 -7.52 -0.60
N GLY A 96 -15.23 -6.21 -0.74
CA GLY A 96 -16.33 -5.52 -0.06
C GLY A 96 -16.09 -5.18 1.42
N GLY A 97 -14.83 -5.20 1.89
CA GLY A 97 -14.48 -4.87 3.28
C GLY A 97 -14.70 -6.02 4.27
N PHE A 98 -14.97 -7.23 3.77
CA PHE A 98 -14.93 -8.45 4.57
C PHE A 98 -13.53 -9.04 4.46
N GLY A 99 -12.58 -8.42 5.15
CA GLY A 99 -11.23 -8.93 5.35
C GLY A 99 -11.22 -10.25 6.12
N GLY A 100 -10.06 -10.91 6.16
CA GLY A 100 -9.90 -12.18 6.88
C GLY A 100 -9.02 -13.21 6.16
N VAL A 101 -8.50 -12.88 4.98
CA VAL A 101 -7.49 -13.70 4.31
C VAL A 101 -6.14 -13.08 4.67
N ASN A 102 -5.58 -13.41 5.84
CA ASN A 102 -4.28 -12.87 6.27
C ASN A 102 -3.14 -13.38 5.35
N ARG A 103 -3.02 -12.80 4.15
CA ARG A 103 -1.96 -13.10 3.18
C ARG A 103 -0.75 -12.18 3.33
N SER A 104 -0.94 -11.06 4.02
CA SER A 104 0.09 -10.02 4.14
C SER A 104 1.14 -10.34 5.21
N ALA A 105 0.86 -11.23 6.18
CA ALA A 105 1.78 -11.54 7.26
C ALA A 105 3.17 -12.06 6.81
N GLU A 106 3.20 -12.99 5.85
CA GLU A 106 4.45 -13.55 5.33
C GLU A 106 5.26 -12.51 4.53
N PRO A 107 4.72 -11.89 3.46
CA PRO A 107 5.48 -10.89 2.71
C PRO A 107 5.82 -9.67 3.57
N MET A 108 4.97 -9.23 4.50
CA MET A 108 5.30 -8.15 5.44
C MET A 108 6.53 -8.50 6.28
N SER A 109 6.61 -9.73 6.80
CA SER A 109 7.76 -10.20 7.56
C SER A 109 9.06 -10.18 6.74
N LEU A 110 8.99 -10.54 5.46
CA LEU A 110 10.13 -10.45 4.54
C LEU A 110 10.57 -9.00 4.33
N VAL A 111 9.61 -8.09 4.11
CA VAL A 111 9.90 -6.66 3.90
C VAL A 111 10.53 -6.03 5.14
N PHE A 112 10.07 -6.35 6.36
CA PHE A 112 10.76 -5.96 7.59
C PHE A 112 12.23 -6.40 7.58
N GLY A 113 12.50 -7.63 7.16
CA GLY A 113 13.85 -8.16 7.02
C GLY A 113 14.70 -7.38 6.02
N TRP A 114 14.15 -7.08 4.84
CA TRP A 114 14.83 -6.31 3.80
C TRP A 114 15.16 -4.89 4.26
N VAL A 115 14.19 -4.17 4.85
CA VAL A 115 14.41 -2.82 5.37
C VAL A 115 15.44 -2.83 6.49
N ARG A 116 15.38 -3.79 7.42
CA ARG A 116 16.40 -3.92 8.48
C ARG A 116 17.80 -4.22 7.95
N ALA A 117 17.91 -5.00 6.88
CA ALA A 117 19.19 -5.32 6.25
C ALA A 117 19.87 -4.10 5.61
N GLU A 118 19.12 -3.05 5.26
CA GLU A 118 19.66 -1.77 4.79
C GLU A 118 20.09 -0.82 5.92
N ASP A 119 19.91 -1.21 7.18
CA ASP A 119 20.31 -0.45 8.38
C ASP A 119 19.86 1.02 8.40
N PRO A 120 18.55 1.31 8.25
CA PRO A 120 18.02 2.66 8.40
C PRO A 120 18.08 3.14 9.84
N MET A 121 18.37 4.44 10.00
CA MET A 121 18.38 5.07 11.32
C MET A 121 16.97 5.27 11.90
N GLN A 122 15.94 5.16 11.07
CA GLN A 122 14.55 5.35 11.46
C GLN A 122 13.90 4.03 11.93
N PRO A 123 12.94 4.09 12.86
CA PRO A 123 12.16 2.93 13.27
C PRO A 123 11.24 2.43 12.12
N LEU A 124 10.75 1.20 12.26
CA LEU A 124 9.81 0.55 11.34
C LEU A 124 8.48 0.27 12.07
N THR A 125 7.35 0.35 11.36
CA THR A 125 5.99 -0.01 11.82
C THR A 125 5.20 -0.72 10.72
N ALA A 126 4.03 -1.25 11.05
CA ALA A 126 2.96 -1.69 10.15
C ALA A 126 1.61 -1.60 10.89
#